data_AF-A0AAE5A0H7-F1
#
_entry.id   AF-A0AAE5A0H7-F1
#
_cell.length_a   1.000
_cell.length_b   1.000
_cell.length_c   1.000
_cell.angle_alpha   90.00
_cell.angle_beta   90.00
_cell.angle_gamma   90.00
#
_symmetry.space_group_name_H-M   'P 1'
#
loop_
_entity.id
_entity.type
_entity.pdbx_description
1 polymer ?
#
loop_
_entity_poly.entity_id
_entity_poly.type
_entity_poly.pdbx_seq_one_letter_code
_entity_poly.pdbx_strand_id
1 'polypeptide(L)'
;TSHEPHDAAAYDRSRRTAVKLLKERPSALFDVHRDAGPAEPYLKDLDGREVAKAMIVVGRTNPKMNANLDFARRLKDAVNAEYPGLVKGIFLGKADFNQDLFDRALLLEVGTEKTSKEAATAVAELIGSVVPKVIGATSVAPSGGAIGKSLGWILGLAVAGTFIYLWVATGSWEEMRAKIMGWFGSGGVRIGERRGGPPDEGDPGSQDNTDDEDSSTT
;
A
#
# COMPACT_ATOMS: atom_id res chain seq x y z
N THR A 1 -25.09 4.16 -10.76
CA THR A 1 -26.15 3.21 -11.20
C THR A 1 -27.11 2.99 -10.06
N SER A 2 -28.40 2.73 -10.32
CA SER A 2 -29.33 2.36 -9.25
C SER A 2 -29.33 0.84 -9.03
N HIS A 3 -29.44 0.40 -7.78
CA HIS A 3 -29.47 -1.02 -7.37
C HIS A 3 -30.76 -1.41 -6.65
N GLU A 4 -31.81 -0.61 -6.82
CA GLU A 4 -33.15 -0.87 -6.30
C GLU A 4 -33.73 -2.22 -6.78
N PRO A 5 -34.63 -2.83 -6.00
CA PRO A 5 -35.17 -2.38 -4.70
C PRO A 5 -34.18 -2.53 -3.53
N HIS A 6 -34.39 -1.85 -2.40
CA HIS A 6 -33.58 -2.08 -1.20
C HIS A 6 -33.95 -3.41 -0.49
N ASP A 7 -33.45 -4.53 -1.03
CA ASP A 7 -33.67 -5.89 -0.55
C ASP A 7 -32.35 -6.64 -0.28
N ALA A 8 -32.45 -7.91 0.15
CA ALA A 8 -31.29 -8.74 0.46
C ALA A 8 -30.33 -8.92 -0.74
N ALA A 9 -30.80 -8.75 -1.97
CA ALA A 9 -30.01 -8.89 -3.18
C ALA A 9 -29.41 -7.57 -3.69
N ALA A 10 -29.62 -6.44 -2.97
CA ALA A 10 -29.06 -5.14 -3.35
C ALA A 10 -27.54 -5.16 -3.43
N TYR A 11 -26.87 -5.80 -2.45
CA TYR A 11 -25.41 -5.93 -2.46
C TYR A 11 -24.91 -6.85 -3.58
N ASP A 12 -25.64 -7.90 -3.95
CA ASP A 12 -25.29 -8.73 -5.10
C ASP A 12 -25.40 -7.97 -6.42
N ARG A 13 -26.40 -7.07 -6.54
CA ARG A 13 -26.55 -6.17 -7.69
C ARG A 13 -25.42 -5.15 -7.76
N SER A 14 -25.11 -4.46 -6.66
CA SER A 14 -24.02 -3.48 -6.64
C SER A 14 -22.66 -4.15 -6.86
N ARG A 15 -22.47 -5.38 -6.37
CA ARG A 15 -21.26 -6.19 -6.60
C ARG A 15 -20.99 -6.42 -8.08
N ARG A 16 -22.00 -6.81 -8.86
CA ARG A 16 -21.85 -7.02 -10.31
C ARG A 16 -21.40 -5.76 -11.03
N THR A 17 -21.93 -4.61 -10.63
CA THR A 17 -21.49 -3.31 -11.16
C THR A 17 -20.09 -2.96 -10.72
N ALA A 18 -19.75 -3.13 -9.44
CA ALA A 18 -18.42 -2.89 -8.91
C ALA A 18 -17.34 -3.72 -9.65
N VAL A 19 -17.60 -5.02 -9.85
CA VAL A 19 -16.70 -5.91 -10.61
C VAL A 19 -16.52 -5.43 -12.06
N LYS A 20 -17.57 -4.88 -12.70
CA LYS A 20 -17.47 -4.30 -14.03
C LYS A 20 -16.60 -3.04 -14.02
N LEU A 21 -16.86 -2.11 -13.11
CA LEU A 21 -16.11 -0.85 -12.98
C LEU A 21 -14.63 -1.10 -12.69
N LEU A 22 -14.30 -2.12 -11.89
CA LEU A 22 -12.90 -2.46 -11.58
C LEU A 22 -12.07 -2.83 -12.82
N LYS A 23 -12.70 -3.29 -13.91
CA LYS A 23 -12.01 -3.53 -15.19
C LYS A 23 -11.49 -2.25 -15.83
N GLU A 24 -12.09 -1.10 -15.50
CA GLU A 24 -11.68 0.23 -15.96
C GLU A 24 -10.51 0.80 -15.12
N ARG A 25 -9.99 0.01 -14.17
CA ARG A 25 -8.86 0.36 -13.28
C ARG A 25 -9.08 1.69 -12.52
N PRO A 26 -10.21 1.83 -11.80
CA PRO A 26 -10.51 3.05 -11.08
C PRO A 26 -9.51 3.28 -9.94
N SER A 27 -9.35 4.54 -9.55
CA SER A 27 -8.48 4.89 -8.42
C SER A 27 -9.14 4.69 -7.05
N ALA A 28 -10.47 4.70 -6.99
CA ALA A 28 -11.28 4.44 -5.81
C ALA A 28 -12.66 3.92 -6.25
N LEU A 29 -13.36 3.23 -5.36
CA LEU A 29 -14.74 2.80 -5.56
C LEU A 29 -15.60 3.36 -4.42
N PHE A 30 -16.72 3.97 -4.75
CA PHE A 30 -17.67 4.50 -3.78
C PHE A 30 -19.04 3.90 -4.03
N ASP A 31 -19.58 3.21 -3.02
CA ASP A 31 -20.99 2.85 -2.97
C ASP A 31 -21.72 3.98 -2.22
N VAL A 32 -22.76 4.57 -2.81
CA VAL A 32 -23.37 5.80 -2.31
C VAL A 32 -24.83 5.55 -1.98
N HIS A 33 -25.17 5.74 -0.72
CA HIS A 33 -26.46 5.42 -0.12
C HIS A 33 -27.09 6.64 0.57
N ARG A 34 -28.36 6.47 0.98
CA ARG A 34 -29.04 7.29 1.97
C ARG A 34 -29.14 6.47 3.26
N ASP A 35 -28.75 7.05 4.39
CA ASP A 35 -28.94 6.37 5.67
C ASP A 35 -30.44 6.26 5.97
N ALA A 36 -30.81 5.33 6.86
CA ALA A 36 -32.14 5.25 7.42
C ALA A 36 -32.22 6.00 8.76
N GLY A 37 -33.08 7.00 8.88
CA GLY A 37 -33.32 7.65 10.17
C GLY A 37 -33.67 9.13 10.14
N PRO A 38 -33.61 9.81 11.31
CA PRO A 38 -33.94 11.22 11.43
C PRO A 38 -33.01 12.10 10.60
N ALA A 39 -33.54 13.19 10.04
CA ALA A 39 -32.78 14.12 9.21
C ALA A 39 -31.86 15.01 10.06
N GLU A 40 -32.29 15.39 11.26
CA GLU A 40 -31.67 16.40 12.11
C GLU A 40 -30.19 16.09 12.42
N PRO A 41 -29.79 14.84 12.78
CA PRO A 41 -28.40 14.52 13.01
C PRO A 41 -27.54 14.55 11.73
N TYR A 42 -28.16 14.62 10.56
CA TYR A 42 -27.53 14.67 9.24
C TYR A 42 -27.56 16.06 8.61
N LEU A 43 -28.18 17.06 9.21
CA LEU A 43 -28.16 18.43 8.70
C LEU A 43 -27.02 19.24 9.33
N LYS A 44 -26.56 20.24 8.57
CA LYS A 44 -25.56 21.23 8.99
C LYS A 44 -25.79 22.52 8.20
N ASP A 45 -25.66 23.66 8.88
CA ASP A 45 -25.48 24.95 8.20
C ASP A 45 -24.02 25.10 7.75
N LEU A 46 -23.85 25.42 6.47
CA LEU A 46 -22.57 25.75 5.86
C LEU A 46 -22.76 27.09 5.14
N ASP A 47 -22.19 28.15 5.71
CA ASP A 47 -22.26 29.52 5.20
C ASP A 47 -23.69 30.03 4.94
N GLY A 48 -24.62 29.73 5.87
CA GLY A 48 -26.03 30.13 5.76
C GLY A 48 -26.86 29.26 4.81
N ARG A 49 -26.30 28.16 4.30
CA ARG A 49 -26.99 27.16 3.50
C ARG A 49 -27.07 25.84 4.25
N GLU A 50 -28.26 25.28 4.35
CA GLU A 50 -28.46 23.93 4.87
C GLU A 50 -27.91 22.89 3.88
N VAL A 51 -26.99 22.07 4.36
CA VAL A 51 -26.40 20.93 3.65
C VAL A 51 -26.55 19.67 4.49
N ALA A 52 -26.52 18.51 3.83
CA ALA A 52 -26.44 17.25 4.54
C ALA A 52 -25.00 17.01 5.03
N LYS A 53 -24.85 16.03 5.90
CA LYS A 53 -23.59 15.43 6.31
C LYS A 53 -23.49 14.03 5.72
N ALA A 54 -22.30 13.46 5.71
CA ALA A 54 -22.07 12.08 5.31
C ALA A 54 -21.52 11.22 6.46
N MET A 55 -21.71 9.92 6.37
CA MET A 55 -21.05 8.93 7.20
C MET A 55 -20.31 7.94 6.30
N ILE A 56 -19.08 7.60 6.65
CA ILE A 56 -18.33 6.55 5.95
C ILE A 56 -18.58 5.24 6.67
N VAL A 57 -18.96 4.20 5.93
CA VAL A 57 -19.17 2.85 6.49
C VAL A 57 -18.03 1.95 6.04
N VAL A 58 -17.40 1.27 7.01
CA VAL A 58 -16.37 0.25 6.76
C VAL A 58 -16.83 -1.07 7.36
N GLY A 59 -16.78 -2.12 6.55
CA GLY A 59 -17.20 -3.46 6.91
C GLY A 59 -16.16 -4.19 7.77
N ARG A 60 -16.56 -4.69 8.94
CA ARG A 60 -15.66 -5.46 9.82
C ARG A 60 -15.31 -6.85 9.30
N THR A 61 -16.14 -7.41 8.43
CA THR A 61 -15.91 -8.75 7.86
C THR A 61 -15.17 -8.70 6.53
N ASN A 62 -14.84 -7.49 6.04
CA ASN A 62 -14.04 -7.30 4.84
C ASN A 62 -12.58 -7.76 5.11
N PRO A 63 -12.02 -8.72 4.34
CA PRO A 63 -10.62 -9.12 4.49
C PRO A 63 -9.62 -7.98 4.27
N LYS A 64 -10.02 -6.91 3.59
CA LYS A 64 -9.24 -5.69 3.32
C LYS A 64 -9.52 -4.55 4.31
N MET A 65 -10.26 -4.80 5.40
CA MET A 65 -10.73 -3.78 6.35
C MET A 65 -9.68 -2.73 6.71
N ASN A 66 -8.44 -3.13 6.99
CA ASN A 66 -7.37 -2.19 7.37
C ASN A 66 -7.07 -1.18 6.25
N ALA A 67 -6.96 -1.62 4.99
CA ALA A 67 -6.69 -0.74 3.87
C ALA A 67 -7.88 0.22 3.61
N ASN A 68 -9.10 -0.30 3.65
CA ASN A 68 -10.31 0.50 3.49
C ASN A 68 -10.48 1.50 4.66
N LEU A 69 -10.19 1.10 5.91
CA LEU A 69 -10.24 1.98 7.06
C LEU A 69 -9.19 3.10 7.00
N ASP A 70 -7.97 2.80 6.55
CA ASP A 70 -6.92 3.80 6.37
C ASP A 70 -7.28 4.78 5.23
N PHE A 71 -7.93 4.31 4.16
CA PHE A 71 -8.48 5.18 3.13
C PHE A 71 -9.64 6.05 3.67
N ALA A 72 -10.56 5.48 4.46
CA ALA A 72 -11.65 6.20 5.10
C ALA A 72 -11.16 7.31 6.03
N ARG A 73 -10.11 7.04 6.83
CA ARG A 73 -9.49 8.03 7.73
C ARG A 73 -8.89 9.18 6.95
N ARG A 74 -8.07 8.89 5.93
CA ARG A 74 -7.47 9.93 5.07
C ARG A 74 -8.52 10.78 4.38
N LEU A 75 -9.61 10.17 3.87
CA LEU A 75 -10.70 10.90 3.26
C LEU A 75 -11.42 11.80 4.28
N LYS A 76 -11.77 11.25 5.45
CA LYS A 76 -12.42 12.02 6.52
C LYS A 76 -11.54 13.20 6.97
N ASP A 77 -10.24 12.98 7.14
CA ASP A 77 -9.32 14.02 7.61
C ASP A 77 -9.14 15.12 6.56
N ALA A 78 -9.01 14.75 5.28
CA ALA A 78 -8.96 15.72 4.19
C ALA A 78 -10.27 16.53 4.07
N VAL A 79 -11.43 15.87 4.16
CA VAL A 79 -12.72 16.58 4.12
C VAL A 79 -12.88 17.48 5.34
N ASN A 80 -12.47 17.05 6.53
CA ASN A 80 -12.54 17.90 7.73
C ASN A 80 -11.57 19.09 7.70
N ALA A 81 -10.46 18.99 6.98
CA ALA A 81 -9.53 20.12 6.83
C ALA A 81 -10.14 21.27 6.00
N GLU A 82 -10.98 20.95 5.02
CA GLU A 82 -11.62 21.94 4.14
C GLU A 82 -13.04 22.31 4.60
N TYR A 83 -13.79 21.31 5.06
CA TYR A 83 -15.19 21.42 5.45
C TYR A 83 -15.43 20.72 6.80
N PRO A 84 -15.00 21.32 7.92
CA PRO A 84 -15.05 20.71 9.24
C PRO A 84 -16.45 20.16 9.58
N GLY A 85 -16.54 18.88 9.93
CA GLY A 85 -17.79 18.28 10.40
C GLY A 85 -18.83 17.93 9.32
N LEU A 86 -18.47 18.00 8.02
CA LEU A 86 -19.31 17.42 6.96
C LEU A 86 -19.35 15.88 7.02
N VAL A 87 -18.26 15.24 7.45
CA VAL A 87 -18.23 13.79 7.71
C VAL A 87 -18.46 13.55 9.20
N LYS A 88 -19.62 13.00 9.55
CA LYS A 88 -20.02 12.72 10.95
C LYS A 88 -19.08 11.74 11.63
N GLY A 89 -18.54 10.79 10.87
CA GLY A 89 -17.65 9.77 11.41
C GLY A 89 -17.47 8.59 10.46
N ILE A 90 -16.78 7.58 10.99
CA ILE A 90 -16.60 6.28 10.35
C ILE A 90 -17.34 5.24 11.19
N PHE A 91 -18.32 4.57 10.61
CA PHE A 91 -19.07 3.50 11.26
C PHE A 91 -18.52 2.13 10.86
N LEU A 92 -18.29 1.27 11.86
CA LEU A 92 -17.81 -0.10 11.67
C LEU A 92 -18.97 -1.08 11.62
N GLY A 93 -19.47 -1.36 10.40
CA GLY A 93 -20.60 -2.25 10.16
C GLY A 93 -20.24 -3.73 10.38
N LYS A 94 -21.25 -4.57 10.58
CA LYS A 94 -21.11 -6.04 10.74
C LYS A 94 -21.36 -6.78 9.42
N ALA A 95 -20.77 -6.30 8.33
CA ALA A 95 -20.82 -6.91 7.00
C ALA A 95 -19.58 -6.50 6.20
N ASP A 96 -19.49 -6.90 4.94
CA ASP A 96 -18.39 -6.55 4.02
C ASP A 96 -18.71 -5.34 3.13
N PHE A 97 -19.95 -5.21 2.64
CA PHE A 97 -20.38 -4.13 1.74
C PHE A 97 -19.61 -4.05 0.41
N ASN A 98 -19.20 -5.21 -0.14
CA ASN A 98 -18.39 -5.33 -1.37
C ASN A 98 -17.00 -4.68 -1.27
N GLN A 99 -16.52 -4.42 -0.06
CA GLN A 99 -15.24 -3.76 0.17
C GLN A 99 -14.05 -4.72 0.03
N ASP A 100 -14.31 -6.04 0.06
CA ASP A 100 -13.36 -7.10 -0.29
C ASP A 100 -12.78 -6.97 -1.71
N LEU A 101 -13.54 -6.33 -2.62
CA LEU A 101 -13.13 -6.18 -4.01
C LEU A 101 -11.93 -5.25 -4.20
N PHE A 102 -11.75 -4.22 -3.37
CA PHE A 102 -10.77 -3.17 -3.62
C PHE A 102 -10.32 -2.42 -2.37
N ASP A 103 -9.02 -2.11 -2.30
CA ASP A 103 -8.36 -1.51 -1.12
C ASP A 103 -8.80 -0.06 -0.87
N ARG A 104 -9.40 0.58 -1.88
CA ARG A 104 -9.98 1.93 -1.84
C ARG A 104 -11.48 1.91 -2.14
N ALA A 105 -12.19 0.92 -1.61
CA ALA A 105 -13.66 0.83 -1.66
C ALA A 105 -14.30 1.35 -0.37
N LEU A 106 -15.21 2.34 -0.47
CA LEU A 106 -15.95 2.85 0.69
C LEU A 106 -17.44 2.88 0.39
N LEU A 107 -18.25 2.66 1.42
CA LEU A 107 -19.67 2.99 1.39
C LEU A 107 -19.85 4.37 2.06
N LEU A 108 -20.57 5.27 1.39
CA LEU A 108 -20.90 6.60 1.86
C LEU A 108 -22.42 6.72 2.06
N GLU A 109 -22.82 6.93 3.31
CA GLU A 109 -24.19 7.28 3.64
C GLU A 109 -24.33 8.81 3.60
N VAL A 110 -25.06 9.33 2.62
CA VAL A 110 -25.15 10.76 2.30
C VAL A 110 -26.50 11.29 2.74
N GLY A 111 -26.55 11.96 3.91
CA GLY A 111 -27.81 12.31 4.55
C GLY A 111 -28.65 11.07 4.92
N THR A 112 -29.95 11.27 5.07
CA THR A 112 -30.93 10.18 5.24
C THR A 112 -32.01 10.25 4.17
N GLU A 113 -32.89 9.25 4.13
CA GLU A 113 -34.11 9.25 3.30
C GLU A 113 -35.04 10.45 3.59
N LYS A 114 -34.87 11.11 4.74
CA LYS A 114 -35.64 12.29 5.17
C LYS A 114 -34.95 13.62 4.89
N THR A 115 -33.71 13.61 4.42
CA THR A 115 -33.00 14.83 4.00
C THR A 115 -33.29 15.14 2.54
N SER A 116 -33.34 16.43 2.17
CA SER A 116 -33.60 16.83 0.79
C SER A 116 -32.53 16.29 -0.16
N LYS A 117 -32.89 16.13 -1.44
CA LYS A 117 -31.95 15.70 -2.47
C LYS A 117 -30.87 16.75 -2.68
N GLU A 118 -31.25 18.01 -2.64
CA GLU A 118 -30.39 19.17 -2.84
C GLU A 118 -29.31 19.25 -1.76
N ALA A 119 -29.67 19.06 -0.49
CA ALA A 119 -28.72 19.06 0.62
C ALA A 119 -27.71 17.90 0.52
N ALA A 120 -28.16 16.75 0.02
CA ALA A 120 -27.33 15.56 -0.16
C ALA A 120 -26.40 15.64 -1.37
N THR A 121 -26.91 16.17 -2.48
CA THR A 121 -26.09 16.45 -3.65
C THR A 121 -25.00 17.46 -3.30
N ALA A 122 -25.33 18.51 -2.54
CA ALA A 122 -24.34 19.49 -2.09
C ALA A 122 -23.20 18.86 -1.30
N VAL A 123 -23.47 18.00 -0.31
CA VAL A 123 -22.39 17.35 0.45
C VAL A 123 -21.61 16.33 -0.39
N ALA A 124 -22.26 15.62 -1.31
CA ALA A 124 -21.59 14.69 -2.21
C ALA A 124 -20.61 15.42 -3.16
N GLU A 125 -20.99 16.58 -3.68
CA GLU A 125 -20.12 17.44 -4.49
C GLU A 125 -18.92 17.96 -3.68
N LEU A 126 -19.16 18.44 -2.46
CA LEU A 126 -18.09 18.92 -1.57
C LEU A 126 -17.09 17.79 -1.24
N ILE A 127 -17.56 16.60 -0.87
CA ILE A 127 -16.69 15.44 -0.65
C ILE A 127 -15.96 15.05 -1.94
N GLY A 128 -16.67 15.02 -3.07
CA GLY A 128 -16.11 14.69 -4.38
C GLY A 128 -14.96 15.62 -4.80
N SER A 129 -15.05 16.91 -4.45
CA SER A 129 -13.98 17.89 -4.71
C SER A 129 -12.67 17.59 -3.96
N VAL A 130 -12.76 16.88 -2.83
CA VAL A 130 -11.61 16.54 -1.97
C VAL A 130 -10.98 15.20 -2.37
N VAL A 131 -11.74 14.28 -2.95
CA VAL A 131 -11.29 12.92 -3.33
C VAL A 131 -9.96 12.90 -4.11
N PRO A 132 -9.71 13.75 -5.12
CA PRO A 132 -8.44 13.75 -5.85
C PRO A 132 -7.21 13.99 -4.97
N LYS A 133 -7.33 14.81 -3.92
CA LYS A 133 -6.23 15.10 -2.98
C LYS A 133 -5.84 13.86 -2.17
N VAL A 134 -6.82 13.03 -1.84
CA VAL A 134 -6.64 11.80 -1.05
C VAL A 134 -6.08 10.66 -1.92
N ILE A 135 -6.52 10.60 -3.18
CA ILE A 135 -6.08 9.60 -4.15
C ILE A 135 -4.68 9.90 -4.68
N GLY A 136 -4.37 11.18 -4.92
CA GLY A 136 -3.07 11.64 -5.43
C GLY A 136 -1.98 11.73 -4.36
N ALA A 137 -2.34 11.75 -3.08
CA ALA A 137 -1.39 11.58 -1.98
C ALA A 137 -0.89 10.13 -1.96
N THR A 138 0.22 9.88 -2.67
CA THR A 138 0.98 8.63 -2.60
C THR A 138 1.19 8.24 -1.15
N SER A 139 0.87 6.99 -0.82
CA SER A 139 1.08 6.42 0.50
C SER A 139 2.55 6.48 0.90
N VAL A 140 2.96 7.53 1.61
CA VAL A 140 4.19 7.50 2.39
C VAL A 140 3.81 7.07 3.81
N ALA A 141 4.38 5.94 4.19
CA ALA A 141 4.40 5.30 5.50
C ALA A 141 3.34 4.22 5.75
N PRO A 142 3.77 2.95 5.92
CA PRO A 142 2.98 2.00 6.69
C PRO A 142 2.91 2.49 8.14
N SER A 143 1.76 2.34 8.78
CA SER A 143 1.58 2.48 10.21
C SER A 143 2.42 1.42 10.94
N GLY A 144 3.69 1.74 11.15
CA GLY A 144 4.73 0.86 11.66
C GLY A 144 4.62 0.62 13.17
N GLY A 145 3.70 -0.25 13.59
CA GLY A 145 3.72 -0.85 14.93
C GLY A 145 4.33 -2.26 14.97
N ALA A 146 4.14 -3.03 13.89
CA ALA A 146 4.50 -4.45 13.83
C ALA A 146 5.80 -4.72 13.05
N ILE A 147 6.03 -4.01 11.94
CA ILE A 147 7.18 -4.27 11.06
C ILE A 147 8.51 -3.89 11.73
N GLY A 148 8.55 -2.78 12.48
CA GLY A 148 9.76 -2.34 13.19
C GLY A 148 10.21 -3.30 14.30
N LYS A 149 9.26 -3.94 14.99
CA LYS A 149 9.57 -4.95 16.01
C LYS A 149 10.06 -6.25 15.38
N SER A 150 9.43 -6.72 14.31
CA SER A 150 9.84 -7.96 13.63
C SER A 150 11.20 -7.84 12.95
N LEU A 151 11.52 -6.70 12.32
CA LEU A 151 12.86 -6.46 11.77
C LEU A 151 13.93 -6.38 12.87
N GLY A 152 13.62 -5.76 14.01
CA GLY A 152 14.51 -5.73 15.17
C GLY A 152 14.83 -7.14 15.72
N TRP A 153 13.82 -8.01 15.81
CA TRP A 153 14.02 -9.40 16.23
C TRP A 153 14.82 -10.22 15.22
N ILE A 154 14.56 -10.08 13.92
CA ILE A 154 15.32 -10.78 12.88
C ILE A 154 16.78 -10.35 12.91
N LEU A 155 17.05 -9.04 13.03
CA LEU A 155 18.42 -8.53 13.12
C LEU A 155 19.09 -9.00 14.42
N GLY A 156 18.38 -9.00 15.54
CA GLY A 156 18.86 -9.51 16.82
C GLY A 156 19.23 -11.00 16.77
N LEU A 157 18.40 -11.84 16.15
CA LEU A 157 18.67 -13.27 15.99
C LEU A 157 19.85 -13.54 15.05
N ALA A 158 19.99 -12.77 13.96
CA ALA A 158 21.14 -12.89 13.06
C ALA A 158 22.45 -12.54 13.76
N VAL A 159 22.46 -11.46 14.56
CA VAL A 159 23.63 -11.06 15.36
C VAL A 159 23.93 -12.12 16.42
N ALA A 160 22.93 -12.57 17.17
CA ALA A 160 23.12 -13.60 18.21
C ALA A 160 23.64 -14.92 17.62
N GLY A 161 23.09 -15.38 16.50
CA GLY A 161 23.56 -16.57 15.80
C GLY A 161 25.00 -16.45 15.31
N THR A 162 25.38 -15.27 14.80
CA THR A 162 26.77 -14.99 14.40
C THR A 162 27.71 -15.02 15.60
N PHE A 163 27.31 -14.44 16.74
CA PHE A 163 28.09 -14.48 17.98
C PHE A 163 28.24 -15.90 18.54
N ILE A 164 27.18 -16.70 18.53
CA ILE A 164 27.21 -18.11 18.97
C ILE A 164 28.14 -18.92 18.06
N TYR A 165 28.02 -18.75 16.74
CA TYR A 165 28.90 -19.41 15.77
C TYR A 165 30.37 -19.05 16.02
N LEU A 166 30.69 -17.77 16.19
CA LEU A 166 32.06 -17.33 16.46
C LEU A 166 32.60 -17.87 17.79
N TRP A 167 31.76 -17.92 18.83
CA TRP A 167 32.16 -18.48 20.12
C TRP A 167 32.47 -19.98 20.04
N VAL A 168 31.62 -20.76 19.35
CA VAL A 168 31.87 -22.20 19.12
C VAL A 168 33.07 -22.44 18.22
N ALA A 169 33.25 -21.63 17.17
CA ALA A 169 34.33 -21.80 16.20
C ALA A 169 35.71 -21.37 16.71
N THR A 170 35.77 -20.50 17.72
CA THR A 170 37.05 -20.00 18.29
C THR A 170 37.36 -20.57 19.67
N GLY A 171 36.37 -21.12 20.39
CA GLY A 171 36.57 -21.76 21.68
C GLY A 171 37.10 -20.84 22.79
N SER A 172 37.32 -19.55 22.54
CA SER A 172 37.82 -18.60 23.53
C SER A 172 37.47 -17.14 23.19
N TRP A 173 37.28 -16.34 24.24
CA TRP A 173 36.92 -14.92 24.14
C TRP A 173 38.04 -14.07 23.52
N GLU A 174 39.30 -14.43 23.78
CA GLU A 174 40.48 -13.69 23.29
C GLU A 174 40.66 -13.84 21.77
N GLU A 175 40.45 -15.04 21.22
CA GLU A 175 40.53 -15.28 19.77
C GLU A 175 39.37 -14.64 19.00
N MET A 176 38.17 -14.64 19.59
CA MET A 176 37.01 -13.95 19.01
C MET A 176 37.26 -12.44 18.92
N ARG A 177 37.78 -11.84 20.01
CA ARG A 177 38.14 -10.41 20.02
C ARG A 177 39.25 -10.11 19.01
N ALA A 178 40.26 -10.98 18.90
CA ALA A 178 41.34 -10.83 17.93
C ALA A 178 40.85 -10.89 16.48
N LYS A 179 39.93 -11.81 16.13
CA LYS A 179 39.33 -11.88 14.78
C LYS A 179 38.43 -10.69 14.46
N ILE A 180 37.60 -10.26 15.43
CA ILE A 180 36.76 -9.06 15.27
C ILE A 180 37.64 -7.83 15.05
N MET A 181 38.65 -7.61 15.90
CA MET A 181 39.59 -6.51 15.75
C MET A 181 40.44 -6.64 14.49
N GLY A 182 40.74 -7.85 14.03
CA GLY A 182 41.39 -8.09 12.74
C GLY A 182 40.55 -7.61 11.57
N TRP A 183 39.24 -7.85 11.60
CA TRP A 183 38.32 -7.44 10.54
C TRP A 183 38.10 -5.91 10.48
N PHE A 184 38.18 -5.24 11.63
CA PHE A 184 38.07 -3.78 11.73
C PHE A 184 39.41 -3.04 11.67
N GLY A 185 40.53 -3.73 11.94
CA GLY A 185 41.89 -3.18 11.97
C GLY A 185 42.67 -3.37 10.67
N SER A 186 42.28 -4.30 9.80
CA SER A 186 42.80 -4.38 8.43
C SER A 186 42.04 -3.38 7.55
N GLY A 187 42.50 -2.14 7.54
CA GLY A 187 41.98 -1.11 6.64
C GLY A 187 41.97 -1.59 5.19
N GLY A 188 40.78 -1.52 4.58
CA GLY A 188 40.59 -1.49 3.13
C GLY A 188 40.70 -2.84 2.43
N VAL A 189 39.66 -3.18 1.69
CA VAL A 189 39.72 -4.11 0.56
C VAL A 189 40.88 -3.67 -0.36
N ARG A 190 42.01 -4.39 -0.31
CA ARG A 190 43.07 -4.28 -1.31
C ARG A 190 42.70 -5.17 -2.49
N ILE A 191 41.98 -4.59 -3.45
CA ILE A 191 41.88 -5.14 -4.80
C ILE A 191 43.18 -4.82 -5.53
N GLY A 192 43.89 -5.86 -5.96
CA GLY A 192 44.87 -5.79 -7.03
C GLY A 192 46.33 -5.86 -6.59
N GLU A 193 46.94 -7.04 -6.73
CA GLU A 193 48.25 -7.16 -7.37
C GLU A 193 48.35 -8.56 -7.99
N ARG A 194 48.17 -8.66 -9.31
CA ARG A 194 48.61 -9.84 -10.08
C ARG A 194 50.10 -9.65 -10.35
N ARG A 195 50.94 -10.57 -9.88
CA ARG A 195 52.27 -10.81 -10.46
C ARG A 195 52.75 -12.21 -10.16
N GLY A 196 53.19 -12.91 -11.21
CA GLY A 196 53.87 -14.20 -11.12
C GLY A 196 53.39 -15.18 -12.18
N GLY A 197 53.61 -14.87 -13.46
CA GLY A 197 53.57 -15.88 -14.52
C GLY A 197 54.82 -16.78 -14.44
N PRO A 198 54.73 -18.08 -14.74
CA PRO A 198 55.91 -18.93 -14.88
C PRO A 198 56.61 -18.68 -16.22
N PRO A 199 57.91 -19.05 -16.34
CA PRO A 199 58.73 -18.71 -17.49
C PRO A 199 58.44 -19.58 -18.71
N ASP A 200 58.76 -18.98 -19.85
CA ASP A 200 58.70 -19.43 -21.22
C ASP A 200 59.63 -20.63 -21.49
N GLU A 201 59.07 -21.71 -22.06
CA GLU A 201 59.83 -22.82 -22.64
C GLU A 201 59.16 -23.30 -23.95
N GLY A 202 59.75 -22.88 -25.08
CA GLY A 202 60.03 -23.76 -26.21
C GLY A 202 58.93 -23.97 -27.26
N ASP A 203 58.96 -23.16 -28.32
CA ASP A 203 58.61 -23.58 -29.69
C ASP A 203 59.84 -24.30 -30.31
N PRO A 204 59.65 -25.41 -31.05
CA PRO A 204 59.75 -25.26 -32.50
C PRO A 204 58.83 -26.19 -33.31
N GLY A 205 58.30 -25.66 -34.41
CA GLY A 205 58.02 -26.44 -35.63
C GLY A 205 56.63 -26.18 -36.21
N SER A 206 56.44 -25.13 -36.99
CA SER A 206 56.78 -24.97 -38.42
C SER A 206 55.71 -25.48 -39.38
N GLN A 207 55.31 -24.55 -40.27
CA GLN A 207 54.71 -24.70 -41.60
C GLN A 207 53.20 -24.94 -41.70
N ASP A 208 52.48 -24.43 -42.70
CA ASP A 208 52.64 -23.38 -43.71
C ASP A 208 51.32 -23.42 -44.53
N ASN A 209 50.84 -22.26 -44.99
CA ASN A 209 49.98 -22.06 -46.19
C ASN A 209 48.58 -22.73 -46.24
N THR A 210 47.50 -22.21 -46.83
CA THR A 210 47.16 -21.24 -47.90
C THR A 210 45.66 -20.91 -47.73
N ASP A 211 45.22 -19.64 -47.81
CA ASP A 211 44.54 -18.96 -48.94
C ASP A 211 43.01 -19.16 -49.08
N ASP A 212 42.33 -18.02 -49.29
CA ASP A 212 41.15 -17.76 -50.15
C ASP A 212 39.81 -18.49 -49.84
N GLU A 213 38.59 -18.00 -50.08
CA GLU A 213 37.95 -16.90 -50.82
C GLU A 213 36.46 -16.91 -50.35
N ASP A 214 35.84 -15.74 -50.14
CA ASP A 214 34.69 -15.19 -50.89
C ASP A 214 33.26 -15.80 -50.74
N SER A 215 32.32 -14.85 -50.71
CA SER A 215 30.98 -14.85 -51.32
C SER A 215 29.73 -14.93 -50.44
N SER A 216 29.04 -13.80 -50.49
CA SER A 216 27.60 -13.54 -50.39
C SER A 216 26.66 -14.64 -50.91
N THR A 217 25.45 -14.73 -50.33
CA THR A 217 24.20 -14.42 -51.05
C THR A 217 22.97 -14.41 -50.12
N THR A 218 22.16 -13.36 -50.31
CA THR A 218 20.68 -13.22 -50.17
C THR A 218 19.94 -13.73 -48.96
#